data_AF-X1RY21-F1
#
_entry.id   AF-X1RY21-F1
#
_cell.length_a   1.000
_cell.length_b   1.000
_cell.length_c   1.000
_cell.angle_alpha   90.00
_cell.angle_beta   90.00
_cell.angle_gamma   90.00
#
_symmetry.space_group_name_H-M   'P 1'
#
loop_
_entity.id
_entity.type
_entity.pdbx_description
1 polymer ?
#
loop_
_entity_poly.entity_id
_entity_poly.type
_entity_poly.pdbx_seq_one_letter_code
_entity_poly.pdbx_strand_id
1 'polypeptide(L)'
;MGLKAVKVSAKSVSKSVTYVKELDISKHKLVPHHVVLNDKETKGILGKYNITLNQLPRVLTSDPMVKKLDAKVGDVIKITRNSRTAGSVSYYRVVVKGTFK
;
A
#
# COMPACT_ATOMS: atom_id res chain seq x y z
N MET A 1 -13.79 -26.28 7.28
CA MET A 1 -14.44 -26.33 5.97
C MET A 1 -13.68 -25.41 5.02
N GLY A 2 -12.82 -25.81 4.10
CA GLY A 2 -12.31 -27.11 3.68
C GLY A 2 -10.91 -26.90 3.07
N LEU A 3 -10.01 -27.84 3.33
CA LEU A 3 -8.70 -27.91 2.70
C LEU A 3 -8.91 -28.24 1.21
N LYS A 4 -8.43 -27.41 0.28
CA LYS A 4 -8.32 -27.80 -1.13
C LYS A 4 -6.94 -28.40 -1.37
N ALA A 5 -6.90 -29.73 -1.52
CA ALA A 5 -5.73 -30.46 -1.98
C ALA A 5 -5.60 -30.36 -3.50
N VAL A 6 -4.42 -29.98 -3.99
CA VAL A 6 -4.05 -30.12 -5.40
C VAL A 6 -3.14 -31.35 -5.50
N LYS A 7 -3.59 -32.37 -6.25
CA LYS A 7 -2.78 -33.57 -6.54
C LYS A 7 -1.61 -33.17 -7.44
N VAL A 8 -0.39 -33.32 -6.95
CA VAL A 8 0.81 -33.36 -7.81
C VAL A 8 1.47 -34.72 -7.63
N SER A 9 1.60 -35.41 -8.75
CA SER A 9 2.07 -36.78 -8.92
C SER A 9 3.46 -37.01 -8.33
N ALA A 10 3.67 -38.25 -7.87
CA ALA A 10 4.83 -38.73 -7.14
C ALA A 10 6.15 -38.61 -7.92
N LYS A 11 7.18 -38.02 -7.28
CA LYS A 11 8.58 -38.47 -7.34
C LYS A 11 9.39 -37.81 -6.21
N SER A 12 9.84 -38.68 -5.30
CA SER A 12 10.95 -38.57 -4.35
C SER A 12 11.89 -37.35 -4.47
N VAL A 13 11.60 -36.27 -3.72
CA VAL A 13 12.60 -35.34 -3.20
C VAL A 13 12.08 -34.80 -1.85
N SER A 14 12.89 -34.88 -0.80
CA SER A 14 12.68 -34.32 0.53
C SER A 14 12.55 -32.79 0.49
N LYS A 15 11.40 -32.27 0.05
CA LYS A 15 11.12 -30.84 0.15
C LYS A 15 10.52 -30.53 1.52
N SER A 16 11.36 -30.00 2.40
CA SER A 16 10.96 -29.26 3.60
C SER A 16 9.83 -28.29 3.25
N VAL A 17 8.62 -28.57 3.72
CA VAL A 17 7.46 -27.68 3.54
C VAL A 17 7.72 -26.46 4.41
N THR A 18 8.36 -25.44 3.86
CA THR A 18 8.51 -24.14 4.49
C THR A 18 7.14 -23.46 4.51
N TYR A 19 6.52 -23.42 5.68
CA TYR A 19 5.33 -22.61 5.93
C TYR A 19 5.70 -21.12 5.88
N VAL A 20 5.66 -20.52 4.70
CA VAL A 20 5.64 -19.05 4.57
C VAL A 20 4.26 -18.57 4.96
N LYS A 21 4.10 -18.17 6.23
CA LYS A 21 2.91 -17.46 6.67
C LYS A 21 2.91 -16.09 6.00
N GLU A 22 2.08 -15.89 4.99
CA GLU A 22 1.88 -14.57 4.38
C GLU A 22 1.38 -13.59 5.44
N LEU A 23 2.27 -12.72 5.91
CA LEU A 23 1.94 -11.68 6.88
C LEU A 23 1.33 -10.50 6.13
N ASP A 24 0.04 -10.28 6.34
CA ASP A 24 -0.64 -9.11 5.80
C ASP A 24 -0.28 -7.86 6.62
N ILE A 25 0.62 -7.04 6.05
CA ILE A 25 1.12 -5.77 6.61
C ILE A 25 -0.02 -4.77 6.86
N SER A 26 -1.08 -4.82 6.04
CA SER A 26 -2.20 -3.87 6.13
C SER A 26 -3.09 -4.10 7.35
N LYS A 27 -3.01 -5.27 7.99
CA LYS A 27 -3.81 -5.60 9.18
C LYS A 27 -3.12 -5.18 10.48
N HIS A 28 -1.91 -4.65 10.39
CA HIS A 28 -1.14 -4.26 11.55
C HIS A 28 -1.70 -2.97 12.16
N LYS A 29 -1.83 -2.93 13.50
CA LYS A 29 -2.41 -1.79 14.25
C LYS A 29 -1.73 -0.44 13.95
N LEU A 30 -0.42 -0.46 13.68
CA LEU A 30 0.35 0.76 13.37
C LEU A 30 0.21 1.23 11.92
N VAL A 31 -0.35 0.41 11.04
CA VAL A 31 -0.50 0.74 9.62
C VAL A 31 -1.90 1.33 9.42
N PRO A 32 -2.00 2.63 9.10
CA PRO A 32 -3.30 3.24 8.82
C PRO A 32 -3.89 2.72 7.51
N HIS A 33 -5.15 3.05 7.22
CA HIS A 33 -5.79 2.67 5.97
C HIS A 33 -5.27 3.54 4.81
N HIS A 34 -4.83 2.88 3.74
CA HIS A 34 -4.29 3.52 2.53
C HIS A 34 -5.19 3.20 1.33
N VAL A 35 -5.50 4.20 0.52
CA VAL A 35 -6.32 4.09 -0.70
C VAL A 35 -5.66 4.90 -1.81
N VAL A 36 -5.52 4.32 -3.00
CA VAL A 36 -5.06 5.04 -4.20
C VAL A 36 -6.22 5.86 -4.74
N LEU A 37 -5.98 7.14 -5.00
CA LEU A 37 -6.98 8.05 -5.54
C LEU A 37 -7.01 8.04 -7.05
N ASN A 38 -8.19 8.24 -7.62
CA ASN A 38 -8.35 8.41 -9.07
C ASN A 38 -7.95 9.83 -9.50
N ASP A 39 -7.66 10.01 -10.79
CA ASP A 39 -7.25 11.31 -11.37
C ASP A 39 -8.20 12.46 -11.05
N LYS A 40 -9.52 12.19 -11.05
CA LYS A 40 -10.55 13.18 -10.72
C LYS A 40 -10.45 13.63 -9.27
N GLU A 41 -10.28 12.69 -8.34
CA GLU A 41 -10.15 12.97 -6.91
C GLU A 41 -8.84 13.71 -6.63
N THR A 42 -7.76 13.27 -7.24
CA THR A 42 -6.44 13.90 -7.16
C THR A 42 -6.52 15.37 -7.60
N LYS A 43 -7.10 15.66 -8.77
CA LYS A 43 -7.32 17.04 -9.24
C LYS A 43 -8.18 17.86 -8.27
N GLY A 44 -9.23 17.25 -7.70
CA GLY A 44 -10.09 17.90 -6.71
C GLY A 44 -9.33 18.31 -5.44
N ILE A 45 -8.43 17.46 -4.95
CA ILE A 45 -7.61 17.74 -3.76
C ILE A 45 -6.55 18.81 -4.06
N LEU A 46 -5.87 18.70 -5.19
CA LEU A 46 -4.88 19.69 -5.63
C LEU A 46 -5.52 21.08 -5.76
N GLY A 47 -6.72 21.15 -6.35
CA GLY A 47 -7.49 22.39 -6.44
C GLY A 47 -7.98 22.89 -5.08
N LYS A 48 -8.51 22.01 -4.21
CA LYS A 48 -8.99 22.38 -2.88
C LYS A 48 -7.94 23.04 -2.01
N TYR A 49 -6.70 22.52 -2.05
CA TYR A 49 -5.59 23.06 -1.27
C TYR A 49 -4.72 24.05 -2.06
N ASN A 50 -5.03 24.29 -3.33
CA ASN A 50 -4.25 25.12 -4.26
C ASN A 50 -2.75 24.75 -4.27
N ILE A 51 -2.48 23.44 -4.37
CA ILE A 51 -1.12 22.87 -4.36
C ILE A 51 -0.84 22.07 -5.62
N THR A 52 0.44 21.88 -5.90
CA THR A 52 0.95 21.02 -6.98
C THR A 52 1.34 19.64 -6.45
N LEU A 53 1.42 18.64 -7.34
CA LEU A 53 1.82 17.27 -7.00
C LEU A 53 3.16 17.21 -6.24
N ASN A 54 4.13 18.05 -6.61
CA ASN A 54 5.46 18.08 -6.00
C ASN A 54 5.47 18.62 -4.57
N GLN A 55 4.43 19.34 -4.16
CA GLN A 55 4.29 19.86 -2.79
C GLN A 55 3.68 18.80 -1.86
N LEU A 56 3.15 17.70 -2.40
CA LEU A 56 2.70 16.59 -1.58
C LEU A 56 3.91 15.84 -0.98
N PRO A 57 3.80 15.41 0.29
CA PRO A 57 4.78 14.52 0.89
C PRO A 57 5.00 13.27 0.03
N ARG A 58 6.25 12.88 -0.15
CA ARG A 58 6.64 11.80 -1.05
C ARG A 58 6.62 10.44 -0.34
N VAL A 59 6.25 9.39 -1.05
CA VAL A 59 6.41 7.98 -0.64
C VAL A 59 7.15 7.21 -1.72
N LEU A 60 8.08 6.35 -1.32
CA LEU A 60 8.90 5.60 -2.27
C LEU A 60 8.13 4.40 -2.83
N THR A 61 8.39 4.05 -4.09
CA THR A 61 7.95 2.79 -4.69
C THR A 61 8.50 1.55 -3.97
N SER A 62 9.55 1.69 -3.18
CA SER A 62 10.10 0.60 -2.36
C SER A 62 9.24 0.26 -1.14
N ASP A 63 8.32 1.14 -0.75
CA ASP A 63 7.47 0.95 0.44
C ASP A 63 6.55 -0.28 0.27
N PRO A 64 6.44 -1.16 1.30
CA PRO A 64 5.62 -2.37 1.20
C PRO A 64 4.14 -2.09 0.94
N MET A 65 3.58 -0.99 1.45
CA MET A 65 2.18 -0.66 1.26
C MET A 65 1.91 -0.15 -0.16
N VAL A 66 2.87 0.60 -0.73
CA VAL A 66 2.81 1.02 -2.14
C VAL A 66 2.83 -0.19 -3.07
N LYS A 67 3.70 -1.17 -2.79
CA LYS A 67 3.74 -2.45 -3.54
C LYS A 67 2.44 -3.24 -3.42
N LYS A 68 1.86 -3.31 -2.22
CA LYS A 68 0.60 -4.02 -1.98
C LYS A 68 -0.59 -3.38 -2.71
N LEU A 69 -0.57 -2.06 -2.88
CA LEU A 69 -1.62 -1.30 -3.57
C LEU A 69 -1.41 -1.19 -5.08
N ASP A 70 -0.33 -1.77 -5.62
CA ASP A 70 0.07 -1.66 -7.04
C ASP A 70 0.13 -0.20 -7.54
N ALA A 71 0.44 0.74 -6.66
CA ALA A 71 0.47 2.16 -6.98
C ALA A 71 1.71 2.52 -7.80
N LYS A 72 1.53 3.33 -8.83
CA LYS A 72 2.56 3.75 -9.79
C LYS A 72 3.14 5.11 -9.41
N VAL A 73 4.29 5.42 -10.00
CA VAL A 73 4.92 6.74 -9.83
C VAL A 73 3.97 7.82 -10.35
N GLY A 74 3.71 8.84 -9.51
CA GLY A 74 2.76 9.91 -9.80
C GLY A 74 1.39 9.72 -9.14
N ASP A 75 1.05 8.51 -8.70
CA ASP A 75 -0.21 8.26 -8.00
C ASP A 75 -0.23 8.95 -6.64
N VAL A 76 -1.43 9.38 -6.22
CA VAL A 76 -1.66 9.96 -4.90
C VAL A 76 -2.37 8.97 -4.01
N ILE A 77 -1.77 8.70 -2.85
CA ILE A 77 -2.30 7.81 -1.84
C ILE A 77 -2.93 8.65 -0.74
N LYS A 78 -4.21 8.39 -0.48
CA LYS A 78 -4.93 8.88 0.69
C LYS A 78 -4.70 7.94 1.87
N ILE A 79 -4.29 8.51 2.98
CA ILE A 79 -4.03 7.82 4.24
C ILE A 79 -5.03 8.31 5.26
N THR A 80 -5.90 7.44 5.72
CA THR A 80 -6.87 7.74 6.78
C THR A 80 -6.30 7.21 8.10
N ARG A 81 -5.94 8.13 9.00
CA ARG A 81 -5.42 7.79 10.33
C ARG A 81 -6.35 8.29 11.43
N ASN A 82 -6.45 7.49 12.50
CA ASN A 82 -7.11 7.91 13.72
C ASN A 82 -6.13 8.70 14.58
N SER A 83 -6.47 9.97 14.83
CA SER A 83 -5.79 10.88 15.72
C SER A 83 -6.56 11.01 17.03
N ARG A 84 -5.83 11.07 18.14
CA ARG A 84 -6.41 11.28 19.48
C ARG A 84 -7.10 12.63 19.63
N THR A 85 -6.64 13.66 18.91
CA THR A 85 -7.14 15.03 19.05
C THR A 85 -8.24 15.38 18.04
N ALA A 86 -8.17 14.81 16.84
CA ALA A 86 -9.00 15.22 15.70
C ALA A 86 -9.88 14.09 15.14
N GLY A 87 -9.94 12.94 15.82
CA GLY A 87 -10.63 11.76 15.29
C GLY A 87 -9.98 11.28 13.99
N SER A 88 -10.74 11.14 12.91
CA SER A 88 -10.23 10.61 11.64
C SER A 88 -9.67 11.73 10.75
N VAL A 89 -8.37 11.70 10.48
CA VAL A 89 -7.69 12.68 9.61
C VAL A 89 -7.22 12.02 8.32
N SER A 90 -7.50 12.68 7.19
CA SER A 90 -6.99 12.29 5.87
C SER A 90 -5.67 12.98 5.57
N TYR A 91 -4.67 12.22 5.13
CA TYR A 91 -3.37 12.70 4.69
C TYR A 91 -3.09 12.23 3.27
N TYR A 92 -2.39 13.02 2.46
CA TYR A 92 -2.17 12.71 1.05
C TYR A 92 -0.67 12.64 0.76
N ARG A 93 -0.23 11.61 0.05
CA ARG A 93 1.18 11.41 -0.34
C ARG A 93 1.29 11.05 -1.81
N VAL A 94 2.33 11.52 -2.49
CA VAL A 94 2.63 11.19 -3.89
C VAL A 94 3.70 10.12 -4.00
N VAL A 95 3.48 9.12 -4.86
CA VAL A 95 4.44 8.04 -5.10
C VAL A 95 5.57 8.54 -6.00
N VAL A 96 6.80 8.37 -5.55
CA VAL A 96 8.02 8.73 -6.30
C VAL A 96 8.95 7.54 -6.44
N LYS A 97 9.70 7.50 -7.55
CA LYS A 97 10.73 6.48 -7.76
C LYS A 97 11.89 6.74 -6.81
N GLY A 98 12.19 5.78 -5.94
CA GLY A 98 13.42 5.81 -5.14
C GLY A 98 14.62 5.64 -6.05
N THR A 99 15.47 6.66 -6.11
CA THR A 99 16.80 6.57 -6.73
C THR A 99 17.81 6.54 -5.60
N PHE A 100 18.43 5.37 -5.38
CA PHE A 100 19.68 5.30 -4.64
C PHE A 100 20.76 5.80 -5.60
N LYS A 101 21.45 6.88 -5.22
CA LYS A 101 22.59 7.41 -5.93
C LYS A 101 23.82 7.22 -5.06
#